data_AF-A0A3C0GBH2-F1
#
_entry.id   AF-A0A3C0GBH2-F1
#
_cell.length_a   1.000
_cell.length_b   1.000
_cell.length_c   1.000
_cell.angle_alpha   90.00
_cell.angle_beta   90.00
_cell.angle_gamma   90.00
#
_symmetry.space_group_name_H-M   'P 1'
#
loop_
_entity.id
_entity.type
_entity.pdbx_description
1 polymer ?
#
loop_
_entity_poly.entity_id
_entity_poly.type
_entity_poly.pdbx_seq_one_letter_code
_entity_poly.pdbx_strand_id
1 'polypeptide(L)'
;VTSLDFSDTLNNIEKNSYTFLDPPYRSASSEEKTYADYGTNLEDSFQETVIDFFMKAKEKGSYTLLSNRDWGDGFFEDRSKGNKVEYFEVTYTVGRKKENANGDYSAKKAREILMVSE
;
A
#
# COMPACT_ATOMS: atom_id res chain seq x y z
N VAL A 1 4.75 -7.56 -21.16
CA VAL A 1 5.53 -6.84 -20.15
C VAL A 1 5.50 -5.36 -20.52
N THR A 2 5.11 -4.51 -19.59
CA THR A 2 5.06 -3.05 -19.74
C THR A 2 5.98 -2.39 -18.71
N SER A 3 6.43 -1.17 -18.98
CA SER A 3 7.19 -0.34 -18.05
C SER A 3 6.66 1.09 -18.17
N LEU A 4 5.44 1.30 -17.68
CA LEU A 4 4.69 2.55 -17.74
C LEU A 4 4.33 2.99 -16.31
N ASP A 5 3.82 4.21 -16.17
CA ASP A 5 3.07 4.54 -14.96
C ASP A 5 1.86 3.61 -14.84
N PHE A 6 1.55 3.17 -13.61
CA PHE A 6 0.48 2.21 -13.41
C PHE A 6 -0.88 2.77 -13.86
N SER A 7 -1.10 4.09 -13.75
CA SER A 7 -2.37 4.71 -14.14
C SER A 7 -2.66 4.57 -15.64
N ASP A 8 -1.62 4.50 -16.48
CA ASP A 8 -1.74 4.27 -17.92
C ASP A 8 -2.18 2.85 -18.28
N THR A 9 -2.15 1.92 -17.31
CA THR A 9 -2.52 0.51 -17.53
C THR A 9 -4.01 0.23 -17.34
N LEU A 10 -4.80 1.21 -16.91
CA LEU A 10 -6.24 1.03 -16.64
C LEU A 10 -7.02 0.50 -17.85
N ASN A 11 -6.60 0.85 -19.06
CA ASN A 11 -7.23 0.39 -20.30
C ASN A 11 -6.94 -1.08 -20.63
N ASN A 12 -5.92 -1.68 -20.02
CA ASN A 12 -5.61 -3.10 -20.16
C ASN A 12 -6.46 -3.99 -19.25
N ILE A 13 -7.20 -3.40 -18.30
CA ILE A 13 -8.07 -4.13 -17.38
C ILE A 13 -9.39 -4.43 -18.06
N GLU A 14 -9.75 -5.70 -18.12
CA GLU A 14 -11.03 -6.18 -18.62
C GLU A 14 -11.89 -6.77 -17.49
N LYS A 15 -13.18 -6.98 -17.75
CA LYS A 15 -14.07 -7.65 -16.82
C LYS A 15 -13.50 -9.04 -16.45
N ASN A 16 -13.58 -9.39 -15.17
CA ASN A 16 -13.03 -10.62 -14.58
C ASN A 16 -11.50 -10.69 -14.54
N SER A 17 -10.78 -9.59 -14.83
CA SER A 17 -9.34 -9.52 -14.54
C SER A 17 -9.09 -9.61 -13.04
N TYR A 18 -7.93 -10.12 -12.66
CA TYR A 18 -7.41 -9.98 -11.30
C TYR A 18 -6.32 -8.90 -11.28
N THR A 19 -6.58 -7.81 -10.56
CA THR A 19 -5.67 -6.67 -10.46
C THR A 19 -5.08 -6.63 -9.06
N PHE A 20 -3.78 -6.86 -8.95
CA PHE A 20 -3.06 -6.77 -7.68
C PHE A 20 -2.16 -5.54 -7.66
N LEU A 21 -2.36 -4.68 -6.67
CA LEU A 21 -1.64 -3.43 -6.48
C LEU A 21 -0.74 -3.58 -5.25
N ASP A 22 0.57 -3.57 -5.48
CA ASP A 22 1.60 -3.54 -4.43
C ASP A 22 2.50 -2.32 -4.66
N PRO A 23 1.98 -1.10 -4.43
CA PRO A 23 2.73 0.12 -4.65
C PRO A 23 3.84 0.27 -3.60
N PRO A 24 4.76 1.24 -3.78
CA PRO A 24 5.54 1.76 -2.66
C PRO A 24 4.63 2.11 -1.47
N TYR A 25 4.91 1.51 -0.30
CA TYR A 25 4.03 1.65 0.86
C TYR A 25 4.05 3.07 1.42
N ARG A 26 2.88 3.51 1.90
CA ARG A 26 2.66 4.82 2.50
C ARG A 26 3.69 5.11 3.60
N SER A 27 4.27 6.30 3.57
CA SER A 27 5.03 6.84 4.70
C SER A 27 4.12 7.71 5.56
N ALA A 28 4.24 7.62 6.89
CA ALA A 28 3.46 8.48 7.79
C ALA A 28 4.00 9.92 7.75
N SER A 29 5.31 10.07 7.63
CA SER A 29 5.97 11.36 7.48
C SER A 29 7.35 11.21 6.83
N SER A 30 8.02 12.33 6.57
CA SER A 30 9.42 12.36 6.11
C SER A 30 10.38 11.70 7.11
N GLU A 31 10.05 11.74 8.40
CA GLU A 31 10.82 11.15 9.50
C GLU A 31 10.39 9.70 9.77
N GLU A 32 9.12 9.37 9.52
CA GLU A 32 8.58 8.03 9.71
C GLU A 32 8.15 7.39 8.39
N LYS A 33 9.15 6.90 7.66
CA LYS A 33 9.01 6.34 6.31
C LYS A 33 9.11 4.81 6.23
N THR A 34 8.58 4.26 5.15
CA THR A 34 8.82 2.87 4.73
C THR A 34 10.27 2.71 4.26
N TYR A 35 10.80 1.49 4.35
CA TYR A 35 12.25 1.26 4.19
C TYR A 35 12.71 1.32 2.74
N ALA A 36 11.88 0.81 1.82
CA ALA A 36 12.25 0.71 0.43
C ALA A 36 12.23 2.09 -0.23
N ASP A 37 13.39 2.51 -0.73
CA ASP A 37 13.53 3.71 -1.53
C ASP A 37 13.49 3.32 -3.01
N TYR A 38 12.32 3.50 -3.62
CA TYR A 38 12.11 3.26 -5.05
C TYR A 38 12.31 4.54 -5.89
N GLY A 39 12.77 5.64 -5.27
CA GLY A 39 12.87 6.95 -5.94
C GLY A 39 11.50 7.56 -6.29
N THR A 40 10.42 7.12 -5.63
CA THR A 40 9.03 7.50 -5.91
C THR A 40 8.37 8.23 -4.75
N ASN A 41 7.22 8.87 -5.01
CA ASN A 41 6.41 9.52 -3.98
C ASN A 41 5.78 8.48 -3.03
N LEU A 42 5.86 8.71 -1.72
CA LEU A 42 5.31 7.85 -0.66
C LEU A 42 4.20 8.54 0.15
N GLU A 43 3.82 9.75 -0.24
CA GLU A 43 2.86 10.62 0.44
C GLU A 43 1.41 10.19 0.18
N ASP A 44 0.52 10.72 1.01
CA ASP A 44 -0.93 10.51 0.96
C ASP A 44 -1.52 10.76 -0.44
N SER A 45 -1.05 11.80 -1.16
CA SER A 45 -1.53 12.13 -2.51
C SER A 45 -1.27 11.01 -3.54
N PHE A 46 -0.12 10.35 -3.45
CA PHE A 46 0.19 9.20 -4.28
C PHE A 46 -0.70 8.01 -3.92
N GLN A 47 -0.88 7.75 -2.62
CA GLN A 47 -1.73 6.65 -2.15
C GLN A 47 -3.20 6.86 -2.52
N GLU A 48 -3.69 8.11 -2.52
CA GLU A 48 -5.02 8.46 -3.03
C GLU A 48 -5.16 8.15 -4.52
N THR A 49 -4.10 8.34 -5.31
CA THR A 49 -4.08 7.98 -6.74
C THR A 49 -4.13 6.46 -6.93
N VAL A 50 -3.44 5.69 -6.09
CA VAL A 50 -3.53 4.21 -6.10
C VAL A 50 -4.93 3.75 -5.72
N ILE A 51 -5.55 4.34 -4.69
CA ILE A 51 -6.92 4.01 -4.27
C ILE A 51 -7.92 4.38 -5.37
N ASP A 52 -7.75 5.51 -6.05
CA ASP A 52 -8.58 5.89 -7.19
C ASP A 52 -8.47 4.87 -8.35
N PHE A 53 -7.25 4.43 -8.67
CA PHE A 53 -7.04 3.36 -9.64
C PHE A 53 -7.71 2.04 -9.21
N PHE A 54 -7.60 1.67 -7.94
CA PHE A 54 -8.27 0.50 -7.37
C PHE A 54 -9.78 0.58 -7.62
N MET A 55 -10.41 1.72 -7.36
CA MET A 55 -11.85 1.91 -7.57
C MET A 55 -12.22 1.80 -9.05
N LYS A 56 -11.44 2.43 -9.93
CA LYS A 56 -11.66 2.37 -11.38
C LYS A 56 -11.48 0.96 -11.94
N ALA A 57 -10.50 0.20 -11.44
CA ALA A 57 -10.30 -1.20 -11.82
C ALA A 57 -11.51 -2.06 -11.41
N LYS A 58 -12.00 -1.86 -10.18
CA LYS A 58 -13.23 -2.48 -9.67
C LYS A 58 -14.45 -2.12 -10.54
N GLU A 59 -14.63 -0.86 -10.90
CA GLU A 59 -15.74 -0.39 -11.76
C GLU A 59 -15.74 -1.05 -13.15
N LYS A 60 -14.55 -1.41 -13.68
CA LYS A 60 -14.40 -2.19 -14.91
C LYS A 60 -14.71 -3.70 -14.74
N GLY A 61 -15.07 -4.13 -13.53
CA GLY A 61 -15.40 -5.51 -13.20
C GLY A 61 -14.18 -6.37 -12.89
N SER A 62 -13.05 -5.77 -12.47
CA SER A 62 -11.88 -6.51 -12.00
C SER A 62 -12.00 -6.87 -10.51
N TYR A 63 -11.57 -8.08 -10.16
CA TYR A 63 -11.29 -8.46 -8.79
C TYR A 63 -9.98 -7.79 -8.37
N THR A 64 -10.07 -6.75 -7.55
CA THR A 64 -8.94 -5.87 -7.24
C THR A 64 -8.51 -6.05 -5.79
N LEU A 65 -7.20 -6.15 -5.58
CA LEU A 65 -6.56 -6.28 -4.27
C LEU A 65 -5.44 -5.24 -4.14
N LEU A 66 -5.38 -4.56 -3.00
CA LEU A 66 -4.33 -3.59 -2.68
C LEU A 66 -3.62 -4.00 -1.37
N SER A 67 -2.31 -4.20 -1.42
CA SER A 67 -1.45 -4.30 -0.23
C SER A 67 -0.86 -2.94 0.14
N ASN A 68 -0.74 -2.68 1.44
CA ASN A 68 -0.04 -1.50 1.93
C ASN A 68 0.33 -1.63 3.40
N ARG A 69 1.00 -0.60 3.92
CA ARG A 69 1.26 -0.46 5.35
C ARG A 69 0.36 0.58 5.99
N ASP A 70 -0.18 0.21 7.13
CA ASP A 70 -0.98 1.09 7.95
C ASP A 70 -0.18 1.68 9.13
N TRP A 71 -0.55 2.90 9.51
CA TRP A 71 0.07 3.68 10.58
C TRP A 71 -0.85 3.91 11.78
N GLY A 72 -2.07 3.36 11.76
CA GLY A 72 -3.05 3.50 12.82
C GLY A 72 -3.75 4.85 12.84
N ASP A 73 -3.74 5.59 11.71
CA ASP A 73 -4.32 6.93 11.58
C ASP A 73 -5.65 6.96 10.81
N GLY A 74 -6.19 5.80 10.44
CA GLY A 74 -7.49 5.68 9.77
C GLY A 74 -7.44 5.96 8.26
N PHE A 75 -6.25 6.17 7.67
CA PHE A 75 -6.12 6.61 6.28
C PHE A 75 -6.88 5.72 5.28
N PHE A 76 -6.76 4.40 5.44
CA PHE A 76 -7.38 3.42 4.53
C PHE A 76 -8.84 3.15 4.88
N GLU A 77 -9.20 3.14 6.17
CA GLU A 77 -10.59 3.00 6.62
C GLU A 77 -11.46 4.12 6.02
N ASP A 78 -11.01 5.37 6.14
CA ASP A 78 -11.71 6.56 5.64
C ASP A 78 -11.86 6.58 4.11
N ARG A 79 -10.93 5.92 3.40
CA ARG A 79 -10.87 5.89 1.94
C ARG A 79 -11.33 4.58 1.32
N SER A 80 -11.74 3.61 2.14
CA SER A 80 -12.16 2.27 1.69
C SER A 80 -13.42 2.29 0.84
N LYS A 81 -14.28 3.31 0.98
CA LYS A 81 -15.55 3.47 0.26
C LYS A 81 -16.42 2.19 0.27
N GLY A 82 -16.46 1.50 1.42
CA GLY A 82 -17.24 0.28 1.61
C GLY A 82 -16.56 -1.00 1.12
N ASN A 83 -15.34 -0.93 0.58
CA ASN A 83 -14.52 -2.11 0.34
C ASN A 83 -13.96 -2.65 1.66
N LYS A 84 -13.71 -3.96 1.69
CA LYS A 84 -13.19 -4.62 2.88
C LYS A 84 -11.71 -4.29 3.08
N VAL A 85 -11.33 -3.95 4.30
CA VAL A 85 -9.91 -3.78 4.69
C VAL A 85 -9.57 -4.78 5.79
N GLU A 86 -8.66 -5.69 5.47
CA GLU A 86 -8.12 -6.68 6.40
C GLU A 86 -6.79 -6.20 6.96
N TYR A 87 -6.57 -6.39 8.26
CA TYR A 87 -5.36 -5.95 8.97
C TYR A 87 -4.59 -7.14 9.52
N PHE A 88 -3.28 -7.08 9.45
CA PHE A 88 -2.42 -8.09 10.05
C PHE A 88 -1.14 -7.48 10.65
N GLU A 89 -0.77 -8.01 11.81
CA GLU A 89 0.42 -7.59 12.53
C GLU A 89 1.65 -8.30 11.96
N VAL A 90 2.64 -7.51 11.54
CA VAL A 90 3.91 -8.00 11.02
C VAL A 90 5.06 -7.52 11.89
N THR A 91 6.08 -8.36 12.02
CA THR A 91 7.33 -7.99 12.69
C THR A 91 8.45 -8.09 11.68
N TYR A 92 9.00 -6.95 11.27
CA TYR A 92 10.14 -6.95 10.36
C TYR A 92 11.39 -7.39 11.12
N THR A 93 11.95 -8.52 10.72
CA THR A 93 13.15 -9.11 11.33
C THR A 93 14.44 -8.73 10.61
N VAL A 94 14.34 -8.27 9.35
CA VAL A 94 15.47 -7.89 8.48
C VAL A 94 15.25 -6.47 7.93
N GLY A 95 16.31 -5.67 7.79
CA GLY A 95 16.27 -4.29 7.24
C GLY A 95 15.86 -3.20 8.25
N ARG A 96 14.83 -3.44 9.07
CA ARG A 96 14.41 -2.53 10.16
C ARG A 96 14.86 -3.05 11.50
N LYS A 97 16.09 -2.68 11.86
CA LYS A 97 16.51 -2.75 13.24
C LYS A 97 16.53 -1.33 13.79
N LYS A 98 15.68 -1.02 14.78
CA LYS A 98 15.82 0.24 15.51
C LYS A 98 17.12 0.14 16.31
N GLU A 99 18.09 0.99 15.98
CA GLU A 99 19.29 1.13 16.78
C GLU A 99 18.90 1.70 18.13
N ASN A 100 19.11 0.90 19.16
CA ASN A 100 18.89 1.26 20.54
C ASN A 100 20.10 2.10 21.02
N ALA A 101 19.93 2.85 22.11
CA ALA A 101 21.00 3.69 22.66
C ALA A 101 22.30 2.92 23.03
N ASN A 102 22.23 1.60 23.12
CA ASN A 102 23.34 0.69 23.41
C ASN A 102 23.95 0.03 22.15
N GLY A 103 23.53 0.41 20.94
CA GLY A 103 24.02 -0.17 19.67
C GLY A 103 23.35 -1.48 19.27
N ASP A 104 22.42 -1.99 20.08
CA ASP A 104 21.60 -3.16 19.73
C ASP A 104 20.46 -2.78 18.78
N TYR A 105 19.84 -3.80 18.21
CA TYR A 105 18.95 -3.67 17.07
C TYR A 105 17.63 -4.38 17.36
N SER A 106 16.54 -3.64 17.55
CA SER A 106 15.22 -4.22 17.85
C SER A 106 14.32 -4.33 16.61
N ALA A 107 13.55 -5.42 16.52
CA ALA A 107 12.59 -5.65 15.45
C ALA A 107 11.47 -4.59 15.49
N LYS A 108 11.14 -3.98 14.35
CA LYS A 108 10.06 -2.99 14.27
C LYS A 108 8.73 -3.71 13.97
N LYS A 109 7.79 -3.63 14.90
CA LYS A 109 6.39 -4.01 14.67
C LYS A 109 5.75 -3.05 13.66
N ALA A 110 4.86 -3.58 12.83
CA ALA A 110 4.06 -2.83 11.89
C ALA A 110 2.72 -3.51 11.68
N ARG A 111 1.74 -2.72 11.24
CA ARG A 111 0.44 -3.21 10.79
C ARG A 111 0.38 -3.07 9.28
N GLU A 112 0.07 -4.14 8.57
CA GLU A 112 -0.13 -4.13 7.12
C GLU A 112 -1.61 -4.37 6.81
N ILE A 113 -2.00 -4.01 5.58
CA ILE A 113 -3.38 -4.12 5.11
C ILE A 113 -3.48 -4.89 3.81
N LEU A 114 -4.65 -5.50 3.62
CA LEU A 114 -5.21 -5.86 2.33
C LEU A 114 -6.57 -5.19 2.16
N MET A 115 -6.70 -4.32 1.16
CA MET A 115 -8.01 -3.81 0.73
C MET A 115 -8.52 -4.64 -0.44
N VAL A 116 -9.72 -5.22 -0.28
CA VAL A 116 -10.34 -6.19 -1.20
C VAL A 116 -11.58 -5.57 -1.84
N SER A 117 -11.69 -5.62 -3.17
CA SER A 117 -12.86 -5.09 -3.88
C SER A 117 -14.10 -5.95 -3.62
N GLU A 118 -15.17 -5.33 -3.11
CA GLU A 118 -16.49 -5.97 -2.91
C GLU A 118 -17.55 -5.49 -3.90
#